data_AF-A0A0B5QDK7-F1
#
_entry.id   AF-A0A0B5QDK7-F1
#
_cell.length_a   1.000
_cell.length_b   1.000
_cell.length_c   1.000
_cell.angle_alpha   90.00
_cell.angle_beta   90.00
_cell.angle_gamma   90.00
#
_symmetry.space_group_name_H-M   'P 1'
#
loop_
_entity.id
_entity.type
_entity.pdbx_description
1 polymer ?
#
loop_
_entity_poly.entity_id
_entity_poly.type
_entity_poly.pdbx_seq_one_letter_code
_entity_poly.pdbx_strand_id
1 'polypeptide(L)'
;MSEKILTIRLLEEKYGVCRLNNNESIPEWIKNSDFFSITKTCDELSIVCLEKDMPDEVKCEKEWRILKVEGQLDFSLVGILSSISTILAKSGIGIFAISTYDTDYILVKEKDVDNAMKALIKNKYDVIV
;
A
#
# COMPACT_ATOMS: atom_id res chain seq x y z
N MET A 1 -30.48 -1.09 -2.43
CA MET A 1 -29.27 -1.78 -1.92
C MET A 1 -28.55 -0.76 -1.06
N SER A 2 -28.33 -1.06 0.21
CA SER A 2 -27.55 -0.20 1.10
C SER A 2 -26.12 -0.13 0.56
N GLU A 3 -25.59 1.08 0.33
CA GLU A 3 -24.17 1.26 0.03
C GLU A 3 -23.37 0.72 1.21
N LYS A 4 -22.62 -0.37 1.00
CA LYS A 4 -21.78 -0.97 2.02
C LYS A 4 -20.62 0.00 2.29
N ILE A 5 -20.54 0.51 3.52
CA ILE A 5 -19.39 1.30 3.96
C ILE A 5 -18.18 0.38 3.98
N LEU A 6 -17.12 0.77 3.26
CA LEU A 6 -15.84 0.05 3.26
C LEU A 6 -15.00 0.55 4.44
N THR A 7 -14.44 -0.38 5.18
CA THR A 7 -13.49 -0.09 6.27
C THR A 7 -12.07 -0.10 5.71
N ILE A 8 -11.28 0.91 6.06
CA ILE A 8 -9.88 1.08 5.73
C ILE A 8 -9.09 1.05 7.03
N ARG A 9 -8.12 0.14 7.15
CA ARG A 9 -7.23 0.05 8.31
C ARG A 9 -5.88 0.66 7.99
N LEU A 10 -5.43 1.60 8.82
CA LEU A 10 -4.03 2.03 8.84
C LEU A 10 -3.19 0.95 9.55
N LEU A 11 -2.15 0.45 8.89
CA LEU A 11 -1.21 -0.45 9.54
C LEU A 11 -0.22 0.34 10.42
N GLU A 12 0.16 -0.25 11.56
CA GLU A 12 1.02 0.39 12.57
C GLU A 12 2.41 0.74 12.02
N GLU A 13 2.98 -0.19 11.25
CA GLU A 13 4.37 -0.13 10.82
C GLU A 13 4.64 0.86 9.68
N LYS A 14 5.93 1.16 9.49
CA LYS A 14 6.44 1.90 8.34
C LYS A 14 7.01 0.96 7.30
N TYR A 15 6.84 1.35 6.05
CA TYR A 15 7.20 0.57 4.88
C TYR A 15 8.05 1.39 3.93
N GLY A 16 8.56 0.71 2.93
CA GLY A 16 9.28 1.34 1.83
C GLY A 16 9.31 0.44 0.62
N VAL A 17 9.82 1.01 -0.46
CA VAL A 17 9.89 0.38 -1.78
C VAL A 17 11.35 0.35 -2.21
N CYS A 18 11.91 -0.85 -2.28
CA CYS A 18 13.29 -1.10 -2.69
C CYS A 18 13.36 -1.55 -4.14
N ARG A 19 14.41 -1.14 -4.83
CA ARG A 19 14.69 -1.51 -6.21
C ARG A 19 16.00 -2.29 -6.32
N LEU A 20 15.90 -3.50 -6.84
CA LEU A 20 17.01 -4.37 -7.21
C LEU A 20 17.03 -4.58 -8.73
N ASN A 21 18.12 -5.14 -9.27
CA ASN A 21 18.20 -5.48 -10.69
C ASN A 21 17.30 -6.67 -11.04
N ASN A 22 16.83 -6.73 -12.29
CA ASN A 22 15.91 -7.78 -12.77
C ASN A 22 16.47 -9.21 -12.68
N ASN A 23 17.79 -9.38 -12.66
CA ASN A 23 18.48 -10.66 -12.68
C ASN A 23 18.85 -11.14 -11.28
N GLU A 24 18.64 -10.31 -10.26
CA GLU A 24 18.87 -10.69 -8.87
C GLU A 24 17.83 -11.72 -8.41
N SER A 25 18.28 -12.60 -7.52
CA SER A 25 17.41 -13.50 -6.77
C SER A 25 16.62 -12.73 -5.71
N ILE A 26 15.49 -13.30 -5.27
CA ILE A 26 14.77 -12.76 -4.11
C ILE A 26 15.73 -12.79 -2.91
N PRO A 27 15.99 -11.64 -2.26
CA PRO A 27 16.97 -11.56 -1.19
C PRO A 27 16.46 -12.17 0.11
N GLU A 28 17.40 -12.70 0.92
CA GLU A 28 17.07 -13.43 2.14
C GLU A 28 16.52 -12.52 3.26
N TRP A 29 16.94 -11.25 3.31
CA TRP A 29 16.52 -10.30 4.33
C TRP A 29 15.00 -10.01 4.33
N ILE A 30 14.32 -10.25 3.20
CA ILE A 30 12.85 -10.13 3.11
C ILE A 30 12.12 -11.19 3.91
N LYS A 31 12.73 -12.36 4.14
CA LYS A 31 12.08 -13.45 4.89
C LYS A 31 11.83 -13.11 6.36
N ASN A 32 12.49 -12.08 6.88
CA ASN A 32 12.29 -11.58 8.23
C ASN A 32 11.10 -10.63 8.34
N SER A 33 10.52 -10.20 7.21
CA SER A 33 9.45 -9.20 7.18
C SER A 33 8.06 -9.84 7.28
N ASP A 34 7.24 -9.37 8.22
CA ASP A 34 5.87 -9.85 8.41
C ASP A 34 4.92 -9.45 7.26
N PHE A 35 5.32 -8.45 6.47
CA PHE A 35 4.63 -8.05 5.26
C PHE A 35 5.67 -7.75 4.19
N PHE A 36 5.53 -8.40 3.03
CA PHE A 36 6.27 -8.02 1.84
C PHE A 36 5.49 -8.27 0.56
N SER A 37 5.80 -7.51 -0.48
CA SER A 37 5.32 -7.72 -1.84
C SER A 37 6.50 -7.64 -2.80
N ILE A 38 6.61 -8.62 -3.69
CA ILE A 38 7.71 -8.72 -4.65
C ILE A 38 7.12 -8.72 -6.05
N THR A 39 7.54 -7.77 -6.87
CA THR A 39 7.18 -7.70 -8.28
C THR A 39 8.45 -7.77 -9.12
N LYS A 40 8.58 -8.82 -9.93
CA LYS A 40 9.66 -8.96 -10.90
C LYS A 40 9.16 -8.57 -12.29
N THR A 41 9.81 -7.62 -12.91
CA THR A 41 9.55 -7.21 -14.29
C THR A 41 10.78 -7.50 -15.16
N CYS A 42 10.72 -7.16 -16.45
CA CYS A 42 11.90 -7.18 -17.30
C CYS A 42 12.92 -6.09 -16.93
N ASP A 43 12.56 -5.10 -16.14
CA ASP A 43 13.40 -3.95 -15.83
C ASP A 43 14.01 -4.00 -14.43
N GLU A 44 13.29 -4.61 -13.48
CA GLU A 44 13.71 -4.62 -12.07
C GLU A 44 13.08 -5.74 -11.24
N LEU A 45 13.60 -5.88 -10.02
CA LEU A 45 12.94 -6.55 -8.92
C LEU A 45 12.54 -5.47 -7.90
N SER A 46 11.24 -5.17 -7.83
CA SER A 46 10.66 -4.19 -6.91
C SER A 46 10.12 -4.88 -5.68
N ILE A 47 10.52 -4.42 -4.50
CA ILE A 47 10.17 -5.05 -3.23
C ILE A 47 9.59 -4.01 -2.27
N VAL A 48 8.38 -4.26 -1.79
CA VAL A 48 7.78 -3.53 -0.67
C VAL A 48 7.92 -4.36 0.58
N CYS A 49 8.45 -3.79 1.66
CA CYS A 49 8.61 -4.46 2.95
C CYS A 49 8.65 -3.44 4.10
N LEU A 50 8.79 -3.92 5.34
CA LEU A 50 8.98 -3.05 6.50
C LEU A 50 10.26 -2.23 6.35
N GLU A 51 10.21 -0.96 6.75
CA GLU A 51 11.34 -0.03 6.64
C GLU A 51 12.53 -0.47 7.50
N LYS A 52 12.26 -1.09 8.65
CA LYS A 52 13.27 -1.62 9.58
C LYS A 52 14.09 -2.79 9.03
N ASP A 53 13.58 -3.48 8.01
CA ASP A 53 14.22 -4.65 7.41
C ASP A 53 15.06 -4.29 6.18
N MET A 54 15.09 -3.01 5.76
CA MET A 54 15.78 -2.56 4.57
C MET A 54 17.28 -2.41 4.81
N PRO A 55 18.13 -3.02 3.97
CA PRO A 55 19.57 -2.75 4.00
C PRO A 55 19.88 -1.33 3.54
N ASP A 56 20.89 -0.69 4.13
CA ASP A 56 21.30 0.67 3.79
C ASP A 56 21.89 0.79 2.38
N GLU A 57 22.44 -0.30 1.84
CA GLU A 57 23.07 -0.34 0.53
C GLU A 57 22.08 -0.48 -0.64
N VAL A 58 20.80 -0.77 -0.35
CA VAL A 58 19.76 -0.94 -1.36
C VAL A 58 19.06 0.39 -1.63
N LYS A 59 18.86 0.71 -2.91
CA LYS A 59 18.09 1.89 -3.30
C LYS A 59 16.63 1.70 -2.87
N CYS A 60 16.20 2.44 -1.84
CA CYS A 60 14.85 2.37 -1.32
C CYS A 60 14.21 3.76 -1.13
N GLU A 61 12.91 3.83 -1.38
CA GLU A 61 12.04 4.95 -1.00
C GLU A 61 11.33 4.61 0.31
N LYS A 62 11.63 5.34 1.38
CA LYS A 62 11.16 5.09 2.76
C LYS A 62 9.92 5.93 3.12
N GLU A 63 9.50 5.85 4.39
CA GLU A 63 8.42 6.64 4.99
C GLU A 63 7.07 6.43 4.32
N TRP A 64 6.72 5.18 4.04
CA TRP A 64 5.39 4.81 3.57
C TRP A 64 4.54 4.22 4.69
N ARG A 65 3.24 4.45 4.61
CA ARG A 65 2.23 3.82 5.45
C ARG A 65 1.17 3.18 4.60
N ILE A 66 0.62 2.08 5.10
CA ILE A 66 -0.34 1.26 4.38
C ILE A 66 -1.75 1.51 4.92
N LEU A 67 -2.66 1.86 4.02
CA LEU A 67 -4.10 1.85 4.19
C LEU A 67 -4.64 0.59 3.52
N LYS A 68 -4.94 -0.44 4.32
CA LYS A 68 -5.49 -1.72 3.87
C LYS A 68 -7.01 -1.62 3.75
N VAL A 69 -7.57 -2.09 2.64
CA VAL A 69 -9.04 -2.27 2.54
C VAL A 69 -9.42 -3.54 3.33
N GLU A 70 -10.31 -3.41 4.31
CA GLU A 70 -10.73 -4.55 5.14
C GLU A 70 -11.82 -5.39 4.47
N GLY A 71 -11.77 -6.69 4.73
CA GLY A 71 -12.62 -7.70 4.11
C GLY A 71 -12.06 -8.24 2.79
N GLN A 72 -12.65 -9.35 2.33
CA GLN A 72 -12.34 -9.91 1.03
C GLN A 72 -13.11 -9.16 -0.05
N LEU A 73 -12.39 -8.60 -1.01
CA LEU A 73 -12.97 -7.98 -2.19
C LEU A 73 -13.31 -9.08 -3.19
N ASP A 74 -14.59 -9.25 -3.45
CA ASP A 74 -15.06 -10.08 -4.56
C ASP A 74 -14.55 -9.48 -5.88
N PHE A 75 -13.98 -10.30 -6.77
CA PHE A 75 -13.48 -9.86 -8.09
C PHE A 75 -14.54 -9.20 -8.98
N SER A 76 -15.82 -9.37 -8.68
CA SER A 76 -16.92 -8.65 -9.33
C SER A 76 -17.06 -7.20 -8.88
N LEU A 77 -16.42 -6.80 -7.78
CA LEU A 77 -16.42 -5.42 -7.29
C LEU A 77 -15.52 -4.55 -8.15
N VAL A 78 -16.14 -3.69 -8.95
CA VAL A 78 -15.45 -2.74 -9.82
C VAL A 78 -15.39 -1.37 -9.15
N GLY A 79 -14.26 -0.69 -9.30
CA GLY A 79 -14.14 0.74 -8.99
C GLY A 79 -13.74 1.10 -7.56
N ILE A 80 -13.48 0.12 -6.69
CA ILE A 80 -13.01 0.36 -5.31
C ILE A 80 -11.69 1.14 -5.31
N LEU A 81 -10.65 0.59 -5.94
CA LEU A 81 -9.35 1.24 -6.05
C LEU A 81 -9.45 2.58 -6.80
N SER A 82 -10.29 2.66 -7.84
CA SER A 82 -10.53 3.91 -8.58
C SER A 82 -11.16 4.99 -7.72
N SER A 83 -12.09 4.64 -6.84
CA SER A 83 -12.74 5.58 -5.92
C SER A 83 -11.73 6.12 -4.91
N ILE A 84 -10.98 5.22 -4.27
CA ILE A 84 -9.94 5.57 -3.28
C ILE A 84 -8.87 6.45 -3.92
N SER A 85 -8.33 6.04 -5.08
CA SER A 85 -7.28 6.80 -5.77
C SER A 85 -7.77 8.18 -6.21
N THR A 86 -9.03 8.30 -6.66
CA THR A 86 -9.62 9.59 -7.04
C THR A 86 -9.73 10.53 -5.83
N ILE A 87 -10.16 10.03 -4.67
CA ILE A 87 -10.28 10.82 -3.44
C ILE A 87 -8.92 11.35 -2.98
N LEU A 88 -7.91 10.47 -2.97
CA LEU A 88 -6.55 10.83 -2.54
C LEU A 88 -5.89 11.78 -3.54
N ALA A 89 -6.03 11.54 -4.85
CA ALA A 89 -5.52 12.43 -5.88
C ALA A 89 -6.13 13.84 -5.82
N LYS A 90 -7.44 13.95 -5.57
CA LYS A 90 -8.12 15.26 -5.36
C LYS A 90 -7.59 16.02 -4.13
N SER A 91 -6.98 15.30 -3.18
CA SER A 91 -6.35 15.86 -2.00
C SER A 91 -4.84 16.13 -2.19
N GLY A 92 -4.32 15.94 -3.41
CA GLY A 92 -2.89 16.10 -3.72
C GLY A 92 -2.00 14.98 -3.21
N ILE A 93 -2.57 13.82 -2.84
CA ILE A 93 -1.86 12.70 -2.23
C ILE A 93 -1.55 11.66 -3.31
N GLY A 94 -0.26 11.46 -3.56
CA GLY A 94 0.22 10.36 -4.40
C GLY A 94 0.07 9.01 -3.69
N ILE A 95 -0.20 7.96 -4.46
CA ILE A 95 -0.38 6.61 -3.93
C ILE A 95 0.55 5.62 -4.61
N PHE A 96 0.85 4.53 -3.91
CA PHE A 96 1.40 3.30 -4.47
C PHE A 96 0.45 2.15 -4.11
N ALA A 97 -0.10 1.44 -5.09
CA ALA A 97 -1.14 0.44 -4.86
C ALA A 97 -0.60 -0.98 -5.04
N ILE A 98 -0.97 -1.88 -4.13
CA ILE A 98 -0.70 -3.32 -4.21
C ILE A 98 -2.03 -4.04 -4.09
N SER A 99 -2.49 -4.66 -5.18
CA SER A 99 -3.61 -5.58 -5.16
C SER A 99 -3.10 -6.99 -4.87
N THR A 100 -3.80 -7.71 -3.99
CA THR A 100 -3.58 -9.15 -3.77
C THR A 100 -4.81 -9.93 -4.20
N TYR A 101 -4.83 -11.23 -3.92
CA TYR A 101 -6.01 -12.05 -4.17
C TYR A 101 -7.22 -11.58 -3.37
N ASP A 102 -7.02 -11.19 -2.10
CA ASP A 102 -8.12 -10.89 -1.19
C ASP A 102 -8.49 -9.41 -1.15
N THR A 103 -7.52 -8.50 -1.27
CA THR A 103 -7.76 -7.08 -1.04
C THR A 103 -6.68 -6.18 -1.62
N ASP A 104 -6.90 -4.87 -1.51
CA ASP A 104 -5.95 -3.83 -1.90
C ASP A 104 -5.25 -3.21 -0.67
N TYR A 105 -3.97 -2.92 -0.84
CA TYR A 105 -3.13 -2.16 0.08
C TYR A 105 -2.70 -0.87 -0.61
N ILE A 106 -3.11 0.27 -0.05
CA ILE A 106 -2.82 1.59 -0.60
C ILE A 106 -1.74 2.25 0.25
N LEU A 107 -0.56 2.42 -0.31
CA LEU A 107 0.55 3.10 0.33
C LEU A 107 0.46 4.61 0.07
N VAL A 108 0.63 5.40 1.13
CA VAL A 108 0.81 6.85 1.09
C VAL A 108 2.08 7.23 1.87
N LYS A 109 2.69 8.38 1.58
CA LYS A 109 3.81 8.86 2.38
C LYS A 109 3.35 9.18 3.80
N GLU A 110 4.18 8.90 4.80
CA GLU A 110 3.93 9.14 6.24
C GLU A 110 3.38 10.55 6.49
N LYS A 111 4.00 11.56 5.86
CA LYS A 111 3.59 12.97 5.96
C LYS A 111 2.15 13.25 5.52
N ASP A 112 1.56 12.38 4.69
CA ASP A 112 0.25 12.55 4.07
C ASP A 112 -0.85 11.70 4.72
N VAL A 113 -0.51 10.85 5.70
CA VAL A 113 -1.42 9.88 6.33
C VAL A 113 -2.65 10.54 6.94
N ASP A 114 -2.46 11.57 7.77
CA ASP A 114 -3.56 12.28 8.41
C ASP A 114 -4.52 12.90 7.39
N ASN A 115 -3.97 13.45 6.31
CA ASN A 115 -4.76 14.04 5.23
C ASN A 115 -5.49 12.96 4.42
N ALA A 116 -4.84 11.82 4.17
CA ALA A 116 -5.44 10.67 3.50
C ALA A 116 -6.63 10.13 4.29
N MET A 117 -6.46 9.89 5.59
CA MET A 117 -7.54 9.42 6.47
C MET A 117 -8.71 10.41 6.51
N LYS A 118 -8.44 11.71 6.70
CA LYS A 118 -9.48 12.75 6.68
C LYS A 118 -10.24 12.79 5.36
N ALA A 119 -9.53 12.67 4.23
CA ALA A 119 -10.15 12.65 2.91
C ALA A 119 -11.08 11.43 2.73
N LEU A 120 -10.64 10.25 3.17
CA LEU A 120 -11.44 9.02 3.11
C LEU A 120 -12.68 9.09 4.02
N ILE A 121 -12.52 9.53 5.27
CA ILE A 121 -13.64 9.73 6.22
C ILE A 121 -14.69 10.69 5.65
N LYS A 122 -14.26 11.82 5.07
CA LYS A 122 -15.16 12.80 4.43
C LYS A 122 -15.96 12.19 3.26
N ASN A 123 -15.44 11.15 2.64
CA ASN A 123 -16.08 10.41 1.54
C ASN A 123 -16.74 9.10 2.01
N LYS A 124 -17.13 9.01 3.30
CA LYS A 124 -17.91 7.91 3.89
C LYS A 124 -17.20 6.56 3.95
N TYR A 125 -15.87 6.55 3.94
CA TYR A 125 -15.12 5.36 4.36
C TYR A 125 -15.04 5.33 5.88
N ASP A 126 -15.13 4.13 6.45
CA ASP A 126 -14.81 3.90 7.86
C ASP A 126 -13.29 3.72 7.96
N VAL A 127 -12.61 4.53 8.78
CA VAL A 127 -11.14 4.46 8.91
C VAL A 127 -10.78 4.12 10.33
N ILE A 128 -10.04 3.02 10.48
CA ILE A 128 -9.57 2.50 11.77
C ILE A 128 -8.04 2.50 11.79
N VAL A 129 -7.47 2.67 12.98
CA VAL A 129 -6.02 2.67 13.25
C VAL A 129 -5.70 1.50 14.16
#